data_AF-A0A354V324-F1
#
_entry.id   AF-A0A354V324-F1
#
_cell.length_a   1.000
_cell.length_b   1.000
_cell.length_c   1.000
_cell.angle_alpha   90.00
_cell.angle_beta   90.00
_cell.angle_gamma   90.00
#
_symmetry.space_group_name_H-M   'P 1'
#
loop_
_entity.id
_entity.type
_entity.pdbx_description
1 polymer ?
#
loop_
_entity_poly.entity_id
_entity_poly.type
_entity_poly.pdbx_seq_one_letter_code
_entity_poly.pdbx_strand_id
1 'polypeptide(L)' 'GHVDHGKTSLTAAITKVLAETGGATFTAYDQIDKAPEEKARGITISTAHVEYETA' A
#
# COMPACT_ATOMS: atom_id res chain seq x y z
N GLY A 1 3.00 12.78 -3.93
CA GLY A 1 3.40 12.44 -5.32
C GLY A 1 2.23 12.58 -6.26
N HIS A 2 2.47 12.67 -7.57
CA HIS A 2 1.43 12.79 -8.60
C HIS A 2 0.59 11.49 -8.74
N VAL A 3 -0.58 11.57 -9.39
CA VAL A 3 -1.38 10.38 -9.73
C VAL A 3 -0.58 9.42 -10.62
N ASP A 4 -0.83 8.12 -10.55
CA ASP A 4 -0.14 7.05 -11.30
C ASP A 4 1.37 6.90 -11.11
N HIS A 5 2.00 7.68 -10.22
CA HIS A 5 3.41 7.51 -9.84
C HIS A 5 3.66 6.29 -8.91
N GLY A 6 2.75 5.31 -8.88
CA GLY A 6 2.98 4.03 -8.18
C GLY A 6 2.99 4.09 -6.65
N LYS A 7 2.38 5.10 -6.02
CA LYS A 7 2.34 5.25 -4.55
C LYS A 7 1.82 4.00 -3.84
N THR A 8 0.69 3.46 -4.29
CA THR A 8 0.05 2.25 -3.72
C THR A 8 0.90 1.01 -3.91
N SER A 9 1.45 0.83 -5.12
CA SER A 9 2.37 -0.27 -5.43
C SER A 9 3.63 -0.23 -4.58
N LEU A 10 4.18 0.97 -4.36
CA LEU A 10 5.34 1.17 -3.51
C LEU A 10 5.03 0.85 -2.04
N THR A 11 3.90 1.31 -1.51
CA THR A 11 3.49 0.98 -0.13
C THR A 11 3.32 -0.54 0.06
N ALA A 12 2.67 -1.23 -0.88
CA ALA A 12 2.53 -2.70 -0.83
C ALA A 12 3.92 -3.39 -0.87
N ALA A 13 4.84 -2.91 -1.71
CA ALA A 13 6.19 -3.45 -1.79
C ALA A 13 6.99 -3.23 -0.49
N ILE A 14 6.89 -2.05 0.14
CA ILE A 14 7.55 -1.75 1.43
C ILE A 14 7.09 -2.73 2.50
N THR A 15 5.78 -2.90 2.68
CA THR A 15 5.28 -3.83 3.70
C THR A 15 5.65 -5.27 3.41
N LYS A 16 5.75 -5.66 2.13
CA LYS A 16 6.17 -7.01 1.76
C LYS A 16 7.61 -7.27 2.18
N VAL A 17 8.53 -6.37 1.82
CA VAL A 17 9.96 -6.52 2.12
C VAL A 17 10.22 -6.48 3.62
N LEU A 18 9.60 -5.55 4.35
CA LEU A 18 9.81 -5.43 5.79
C LEU A 18 9.13 -6.54 6.60
N ALA A 19 8.06 -7.16 6.07
CA ALA A 19 7.46 -8.33 6.71
C ALA A 19 8.41 -9.53 6.75
N GLU A 20 9.31 -9.66 5.78
CA GLU A 20 10.32 -10.74 5.76
C GLU A 20 11.31 -10.64 6.93
N THR A 21 11.52 -9.43 7.45
CA THR A 21 12.42 -9.17 8.60
C THR A 21 11.67 -8.87 9.90
N GLY A 22 10.34 -9.04 9.92
CA GLY A 22 9.49 -8.75 11.09
C GLY A 22 9.24 -7.26 11.36
N GLY A 23 9.63 -6.37 10.45
CA GLY A 23 9.45 -4.91 10.57
C GLY A 23 8.09 -4.40 10.07
N ALA A 24 7.23 -5.25 9.51
CA ALA A 24 5.90 -4.85 9.07
C ALA A 24 4.92 -6.03 9.02
N THR A 25 3.63 -5.73 8.96
CA THR A 25 2.62 -6.68 8.49
C THR A 25 2.37 -6.44 7.00
N PHE A 26 2.56 -7.47 6.17
CA PHE A 26 2.35 -7.35 4.73
C PHE A 26 0.91 -6.89 4.41
N THR A 27 0.81 -5.82 3.62
CA THR A 27 -0.46 -5.26 3.15
C THR A 27 -0.47 -5.26 1.62
N ALA A 28 -1.35 -6.07 1.04
CA ALA A 28 -1.47 -6.19 -0.41
C ALA A 28 -2.11 -4.94 -1.04
N TYR A 29 -1.85 -4.71 -2.33
CA TYR A 29 -2.33 -3.55 -3.09
C TYR A 29 -3.84 -3.32 -2.93
N ASP A 30 -4.63 -4.39 -3.01
CA ASP A 30 -6.09 -4.38 -2.93
C ASP A 30 -6.65 -4.16 -1.51
N GLN A 31 -5.77 -4.23 -0.50
CA GLN A 31 -6.07 -3.85 0.88
C GLN A 31 -5.78 -2.37 1.14
N ILE A 32 -4.91 -1.76 0.31
CA ILE A 32 -4.62 -0.32 0.32
C ILE A 32 -5.71 0.43 -0.47
N ASP A 33 -5.97 0.01 -1.71
CA ASP A 33 -7.09 0.48 -2.55
C ASP A 33 -8.33 -0.41 -2.30
N LYS A 34 -8.88 -0.33 -1.08
CA LYS A 34 -9.92 -1.28 -0.63
C LYS A 34 -11.33 -0.92 -1.07
N ALA A 35 -11.60 0.35 -1.37
CA ALA A 35 -12.96 0.76 -1.71
C ALA A 35 -13.35 0.24 -3.11
N PRO A 36 -14.60 -0.23 -3.31
CA PRO A 36 -15.06 -0.74 -4.61
C PRO A 36 -14.81 0.24 -5.78
N GLU A 37 -15.00 1.53 -5.53
CA GLU A 37 -14.75 2.62 -6.48
C GLU A 37 -13.26 2.83 -6.80
N GLU A 38 -12.36 2.57 -5.85
CA GLU A 38 -10.91 2.67 -6.04
C GLU A 38 -10.42 1.52 -6.91
N LYS A 39 -10.89 0.29 -6.62
CA LYS A 39 -10.56 -0.91 -7.42
C LYS A 39 -11.05 -0.78 -8.86
N ALA A 40 -12.25 -0.25 -9.06
CA ALA A 40 -12.82 -0.06 -10.39
C ALA A 40 -12.10 1.02 -11.21
N ARG A 41 -11.50 2.02 -10.56
CA ARG A 41 -10.86 3.16 -11.21
C ARG A 41 -9.33 3.09 -11.24
N GLY A 42 -8.73 2.17 -10.49
CA GLY A 42 -7.28 2.01 -10.40
C GLY A 42 -6.57 3.21 -9.74
N ILE A 43 -7.29 3.99 -8.93
CA ILE A 43 -6.75 5.16 -8.24
C ILE A 43 -7.14 5.13 -6.77
N THR A 44 -6.21 5.55 -5.91
CA THR A 44 -6.47 5.80 -4.49
C THR A 44 -7.30 7.07 -4.32
N ILE A 45 -8.43 6.96 -3.63
CA ILE A 45 -9.35 8.08 -3.35
C ILE A 45 -9.24 8.47 -1.87
N SER A 46 -9.15 7.47 -0.99
CA SER A 46 -9.06 7.62 0.46
C SER A 46 -7.64 7.37 0.96
N THR A 47 -7.26 8.06 2.03
CA THR A 47 -5.97 7.81 2.68
C THR A 47 -5.98 6.45 3.38
N ALA A 48 -5.02 5.58 3.04
CA ALA A 48 -4.76 4.34 3.75
C ALA A 48 -3.64 4.53 4.78
N HIS A 49 -3.85 4.05 6.01
CA HIS A 49 -2.84 4.03 7.05
C HIS A 49 -2.20 2.65 7.10
N VAL A 50 -0.87 2.61 6.99
CA VAL A 50 -0.06 1.39 6.98
C VAL A 50 1.17 1.65 7.85
N GLU A 51 1.43 0.75 8.80
CA GLU A 51 2.57 0.85 9.73
C GLU A 51 3.70 -0.09 9.32
N TYR A 52 4.93 0.39 9.43
CA TYR A 52 6.15 -0.37 9.22
C TYR A 52 7.33 0.29 9.96
N GLU A 53 8.34 -0.50 10.27
CA GLU A 53 9.57 -0.09 10.95
C GLU A 53 10.79 -0.70 10.24
N THR A 54 11.91 0.01 10.32
CA THR A 54 13.23 -0.43 9.83
C THR A 54 14.20 -0.44 11.01
N ALA A 55 15.11 -1.41 11.06
CA ALA A 55 16.19 -1.46 12.06
C ALA A 55 17.19 -0.30 11.91
#